data_AF-A0A354CQ91-F1
#
_entry.id   AF-A0A354CQ91-F1
#
_cell.length_a   1.000
_cell.length_b   1.000
_cell.length_c   1.000
_cell.angle_alpha   90.00
_cell.angle_beta   90.00
_cell.angle_gamma   90.00
#
_symmetry.space_group_name_H-M   'P 1'
#
loop_
_entity.id
_entity.type
_entity.pdbx_description
1 polymer ?
#
loop_
_entity_poly.entity_id
_entity_poly.type
_entity_poly.pdbx_seq_one_letter_code
_entity_poly.pdbx_strand_id
1 'polypeptide(L)' 'GGGVTGQAGAIRHGLSRALLQYSEELRPVLKKAGFLTRDPRMKERK' A
#
# COMPACT_ATOMS: atom_id res chain seq x y z
N GLY A 1 -9.41 -9.47 -8.34
CA GLY A 1 -10.10 -9.12 -7.08
C GLY A 1 -9.87 -10.21 -6.07
N GLY A 2 -9.42 -9.87 -4.87
CA GLY A 2 -9.36 -10.76 -3.70
C GLY A 2 -10.44 -10.39 -2.66
N GLY A 3 -10.39 -10.99 -1.47
CA GLY A 3 -11.31 -10.66 -0.36
C GLY A 3 -11.16 -9.23 0.16
N VAL A 4 -12.08 -8.80 1.04
CA VAL A 4 -12.20 -7.42 1.58
C VAL A 4 -10.88 -6.89 2.14
N THR A 5 -10.13 -7.74 2.87
CA THR A 5 -8.83 -7.39 3.44
C THR A 5 -7.77 -7.08 2.38
N GLY A 6 -7.73 -7.86 1.30
CA GLY A 6 -6.82 -7.64 0.17
C GLY A 6 -7.17 -6.38 -0.61
N GLN A 7 -8.45 -6.06 -0.74
CA GLN A 7 -8.91 -4.84 -1.39
C GLN A 7 -8.54 -3.59 -0.56
N ALA A 8 -8.80 -3.60 0.75
CA ALA A 8 -8.41 -2.50 1.64
C ALA A 8 -6.90 -2.24 1.62
N GLY A 9 -6.08 -3.30 1.60
CA GLY A 9 -4.63 -3.20 1.43
C GLY A 9 -4.23 -2.54 0.11
N ALA A 10 -4.86 -2.92 -0.99
CA ALA A 10 -4.60 -2.36 -2.31
C ALA A 10 -4.98 -0.87 -2.40
N ILE A 11 -6.16 -0.48 -1.88
CA ILE A 11 -6.64 0.90 -1.86
C ILE A 11 -5.67 1.80 -1.08
N ARG A 12 -5.29 1.38 0.13
CA ARG A 12 -4.34 2.12 0.98
C ARG A 12 -2.97 2.32 0.30
N HIS A 13 -2.46 1.29 -0.38
CA HIS A 13 -1.20 1.40 -1.11
C HIS A 13 -1.31 2.36 -2.31
N GLY A 14 -2.42 2.32 -3.04
CA GLY A 14 -2.71 3.24 -4.14
C GLY A 14 -2.78 4.70 -3.69
N LEU A 15 -3.53 4.98 -2.62
CA LEU A 15 -3.61 6.31 -2.00
C LEU A 15 -2.23 6.83 -1.58
N SER A 16 -1.40 5.97 -1.00
CA SER A 16 -0.05 6.37 -0.56
C SER A 16 0.86 6.75 -1.73
N ARG A 17 0.68 6.12 -2.91
CA ARG A 17 1.39 6.50 -4.14
C ARG A 17 0.89 7.83 -4.70
N ALA A 18 -0.43 8.05 -4.69
CA ALA A 18 -1.00 9.33 -5.12
C ALA A 18 -0.55 10.49 -4.23
N LEU A 19 -0.51 10.28 -2.90
CA LEU A 19 -0.02 11.29 -1.95
C LEU A 19 1.46 11.63 -2.17
N LEU A 20 2.29 10.65 -2.53
CA LEU A 20 3.69 10.91 -2.89
C LEU A 20 3.84 11.76 -4.16
N GLN A 21 2.96 11.57 -5.15
CA GLN A 21 2.95 12.39 -6.37
C GLN A 21 2.47 13.82 -6.09
N TYR A 22 1.58 13.98 -5.12
CA TYR A 22 1.10 15.30 -4.70
C TYR A 22 2.16 16.07 -3.89
N SER A 23 2.84 15.41 -2.94
CA SER A 23 3.91 16.02 -2.16
C SER A 23 4.94 14.98 -1.72
N GLU A 24 6.19 15.20 -2.14
CA GLU A 24 7.32 14.33 -1.75
C GLU A 24 7.67 14.44 -0.26
N GLU A 25 7.28 15.53 0.40
CA GLU A 25 7.51 15.76 1.83
C GLU A 25 6.75 14.75 2.71
N LEU A 26 5.70 14.13 2.17
CA LEU A 26 4.93 13.10 2.87
C LEU A 26 5.66 11.74 2.91
N ARG A 27 6.72 11.57 2.12
CA ARG A 27 7.49 10.32 2.05
C ARG A 27 8.01 9.79 3.40
N PRO A 28 8.68 10.59 4.26
CA PRO A 28 9.11 10.11 5.58
C PRO A 28 7.94 9.63 6.45
N VAL A 29 6.80 10.33 6.42
CA VAL A 29 5.60 9.96 7.19
C VAL A 29 5.01 8.66 6.68
N LEU A 30 4.80 8.54 5.36
CA LEU A 30 4.25 7.35 4.72
C LEU A 30 5.16 6.12 4.86
N LYS A 31 6.49 6.33 4.83
CA LYS A 31 7.47 5.28 5.05
C LYS A 31 7.45 4.79 6.50
N LYS A 32 7.40 5.71 7.47
CA LYS A 32 7.31 5.37 8.91
C LYS A 32 6.02 4.64 9.24
N ALA A 33 4.91 5.00 8.60
CA ALA A 33 3.63 4.31 8.74
C ALA A 33 3.54 2.96 7.98
N GLY A 34 4.56 2.60 7.19
CA GLY A 34 4.63 1.33 6.47
C GLY A 34 3.74 1.24 5.22
N PHE A 35 3.21 2.36 4.71
CA PHE A 35 2.26 2.33 3.59
C PHE A 35 2.91 2.24 2.20
N LEU A 36 4.21 2.50 2.12
CA LEU A 36 4.97 2.42 0.87
C LEU A 36 5.43 1.00 0.53
N THR A 37 5.32 0.06 1.46
CA THR A 37 5.70 -1.34 1.27
C THR A 37 4.48 -2.13 0.80
N ARG A 38 4.61 -2.83 -0.32
CA ARG A 38 3.60 -3.78 -0.78
C ARG A 38 3.69 -5.06 0.06
N ASP A 39 2.54 -5.63 0.43
CA ASP A 39 2.49 -6.96 1.04
C ASP A 39 2.93 -8.03 0.02
N PRO A 40 4.04 -8.75 0.26
CA PRO A 40 4.55 -9.75 -0.67
C PRO A 40 3.82 -11.09 -0.59
N ARG A 41 2.97 -11.30 0.42
CA ARG A 41 2.33 -12.59 0.66
C ARG A 41 1.35 -12.93 -0.47
N MET A 42 1.45 -14.15 -0.97
CA MET A 42 0.47 -14.73 -1.89
C MET A 42 0.11 -16.15 -1.45
N LYS A 43 -1.11 -16.57 -1.77
CA LYS A 43 -1.57 -17.93 -1.48
C LYS A 43 -0.81 -18.90 -2.37
N GLU A 44 -0.09 -19.86 -1.77
CA GLU A 44 0.57 -20.94 -2.51
C GLU A 44 -0.46 -21.84 -3.19
N ARG A 45 -0.08 -22.38 -4.35
CA ARG A 45 -0.89 -23.32 -5.12
C ARG A 45 -0.84 -24.70 -4.45
N LYS A 46 -1.96 -25.43 -4.46
CA LYS A 46 -2.04 -26.84 -4.03
C LYS A 46 -1.42 -27.77 -5.06
#